data_AF-A0A704PPS6-F1
#
_entry.id   AF-A0A704PPS6-F1
#
_cell.length_a   1.000
_cell.length_b   1.000
_cell.length_c   1.000
_cell.angle_alpha   90.00
_cell.angle_beta   90.00
_cell.angle_gamma   90.00
#
_symmetry.space_group_name_H-M   'P 1'
#
loop_
_entity.id
_entity.type
_entity.pdbx_description
1 polymer ?
#
loop_
_entity_poly.entity_id
_entity_poly.type
_entity_poly.pdbx_seq_one_letter_code
_entity_poly.pdbx_strand_id
1 'polypeptide(L)' 'YINYSLIEEFNYIKNDGQKICLQAMFTDDAGKHGEVIKLH' A
#
# COMPACT_ATOMS: atom_id res chain seq x y z
N TYR A 1 -6.16 8.25 -14.97
CA TYR A 1 -5.03 7.41 -14.54
C TYR A 1 -4.98 7.56 -13.03
N ILE A 2 -5.15 6.46 -12.29
CA ILE A 2 -5.06 6.51 -10.82
C ILE A 2 -3.58 6.47 -10.47
N ASN A 3 -3.07 7.56 -9.91
CA ASN A 3 -1.70 7.62 -9.42
C ASN A 3 -1.67 7.16 -7.96
N TYR A 4 -0.73 6.29 -7.63
CA TYR A 4 -0.44 5.88 -6.26
C TYR A 4 0.98 6.29 -5.91
N SER A 5 1.13 6.97 -4.77
CA SER A 5 2.42 7.28 -4.18
C SER A 5 2.52 6.54 -2.85
N LEU A 6 3.57 5.73 -2.70
CA LEU A 6 3.82 4.99 -1.46
C LEU A 6 4.11 5.99 -0.33
N ILE A 7 3.39 5.86 0.78
CA ILE A 7 3.64 6.61 2.02
C ILE A 7 4.51 5.74 2.93
N GLU A 8 4.04 4.52 3.20
CA GLU A 8 4.67 3.60 4.15
C GLU A 8 4.46 2.14 3.73
N GLU A 9 5.44 1.29 4.02
CA GLU A 9 5.39 -0.15 3.74
C GLU A 9 5.71 -0.94 5.01
N PHE A 10 4.83 -1.88 5.34
CA PHE A 10 5.01 -2.82 6.44
C PHE A 10 5.19 -4.23 5.87
N ASN A 11 6.35 -4.81 6.18
CA ASN A 11 6.69 -6.16 5.79
C ASN A 11 6.59 -7.08 7.02
N TYR A 12 5.75 -8.09 6.94
CA TYR A 12 5.65 -9.15 7.94
C TYR A 12 6.09 -10.47 7.33
N ILE A 13 7.08 -11.11 7.95
CA ILE A 13 7.53 -12.45 7.56
C ILE A 13 6.94 -13.42 8.58
N LYS A 14 6.06 -14.30 8.12
CA LYS A 14 5.50 -15.38 8.94
C LYS A 14 6.58 -16.40 9.27
N ASN A 15 6.33 -17.17 10.33
CA ASN A 15 7.23 -18.23 10.78
C ASN A 15 7.44 -19.35 9.74
N ASP A 16 6.53 -19.49 8.77
CA ASP A 16 6.64 -20.43 7.64
C ASP A 16 7.41 -19.84 6.44
N GLY A 17 7.95 -18.62 6.58
CA GLY A 17 8.66 -17.89 5.54
C GLY A 17 7.76 -17.14 4.56
N GLN A 18 6.42 -17.21 4.70
CA GLN A 18 5.52 -16.42 3.86
C GLN A 18 5.64 -14.93 4.21
N LYS A 19 5.85 -14.11 3.18
CA LYS A 19 5.87 -12.65 3.32
C LYS A 19 4.46 -12.09 3.09
N ILE A 20 3.99 -11.27 4.02
CA ILE A 20 2.83 -10.38 3.84
C ILE A 20 3.37 -8.96 3.72
N CYS A 21 2.89 -8.22 2.72
CA CYS A 21 3.22 -6.81 2.55
C CYS A 21 1.94 -5.97 2.67
N LEU A 22 1.96 -4.99 3.58
CA LEU A 22 0.91 -3.99 3.73
C LEU A 22 1.47 -2.64 3.32
N GLN A 23 0.85 -1.96 2.37
CA GLN A 23 1.30 -0.66 1.88
C GLN A 23 0.22 0.40 2.13
N ALA A 24 0.60 1.48 2.80
CA ALA A 24 -0.18 2.71 2.85
C ALA A 24 0.21 3.58 1.66
N MET A 25 -0.77 3.99 0.86
CA MET A 25 -0.55 4.78 -0.35
C MET A 25 -1.42 6.02 -0.35
N PHE A 26 -0.85 7.13 -0.79
CA PHE A 26 -1.62 8.27 -1.26
C PHE A 26 -2.14 7.95 -2.66
N THR A 27 -3.40 8.25 -2.93
CA THR A 27 -3.99 8.13 -4.25
C THR A 27 -4.46 9.49 -4.76
N ASP A 28 -4.17 9.75 -6.03
CA ASP A 28 -4.77 10.84 -6.79
C ASP A 28 -5.45 10.26 -8.04
N ASP A 29 -6.78 10.27 -8.02
CA ASP A 29 -7.61 9.91 -9.16
C ASP A 29 -8.33 11.16 -9.69
N ALA A 30 -7.69 11.84 -10.65
CA ALA A 30 -8.25 13.00 -11.32
C ALA A 30 -8.75 14.10 -10.37
N GLY A 31 -7.98 14.39 -9.31
CA GLY A 31 -8.31 15.40 -8.30
C GLY A 31 -9.08 14.86 -7.09
N LYS A 32 -9.40 13.56 -7.05
CA LYS A 32 -9.85 12.90 -5.84
C LYS A 32 -8.64 12.36 -5.09
N HIS A 33 -8.38 12.95 -3.94
CA HIS A 33 -7.25 12.61 -3.09
C HIS A 33 -7.69 11.75 -1.91
N GLY A 34 -6.88 10.75 -1.56
CA GLY A 34 -7.16 9.91 -0.39
C GLY A 34 -5.96 9.06 0.01
N GLU A 35 -6.07 8.47 1.19
CA GLU A 35 -5.14 7.45 1.68
C GLU A 35 -5.80 6.08 1.59
N VAL A 36 -5.08 5.09 1.07
CA VAL A 36 -5.58 3.72 0.92
C VAL A 36 -4.56 2.73 1.46
N ILE A 37 -5.06 1.58 1.92
CA ILE A 37 -4.24 0.46 2.36
C ILE A 37 -4.37 -0.67 1.35
N LYS A 38 -3.24 -1.20 0.86
CA LYS A 38 -3.21 -2.39 -0.02
C LYS A 38 -2.50 -3.54 0.68
N LEU A 39 -3.07 -4.73 0.55
CA LEU A 39 -2.51 -5.99 1.05
C LEU A 39 -2.01 -6.81 -0.14
N HIS A 40 -0.76 -7.27 -0.08
CA HIS A 40 -0.07 -8.05 -1.11
C HIS A 40 0.45 -9.37 -0.54
#